data_AF-A0AAJ4UVB0-F1
#
_entry.id   AF-A0AAJ4UVB0-F1
#
_cell.length_a   1.000
_cell.length_b   1.000
_cell.length_c   1.000
_cell.angle_alpha   90.00
_cell.angle_beta   90.00
_cell.angle_gamma   90.00
#
_symmetry.space_group_name_H-M   'P 1'
#
loop_
_entity.id
_entity.type
_entity.pdbx_description
1 polymer ?
#
loop_
_entity_poly.entity_id
_entity_poly.type
_entity_poly.pdbx_seq_one_letter_code
_entity_poly.pdbx_strand_id
1 'polypeptide(L)'
;MRAALLLVALVLVAGCTGGPAATPTETASPSPTPDPTPGTATETPTTVAYSDLSQRDQAVVRAAVNGTVRFLPDSPHVPETRFGPDAVDAFRDAEYVRYDGTRYAVSLTQGDLYATYGVETEVAEPEPSATVVDAANLSEREREVVAAALNGGYYTELGADRPPMPDAEYVRYEGETYRLLLVVGDYWTWELRLSPA
;
A
#
# COMPACT_ATOMS: atom_id res chain seq x y z
N MET A 1 48.35 -23.81 19.20
CA MET A 1 48.63 -23.99 20.65
C MET A 1 47.35 -24.52 21.29
N ARG A 2 47.30 -25.83 21.52
CA ARG A 2 47.34 -26.50 22.84
C ARG A 2 45.98 -26.51 23.55
N ALA A 3 45.41 -27.71 23.57
CA ALA A 3 44.29 -28.18 24.37
C ALA A 3 44.62 -28.30 25.87
N ALA A 4 43.59 -28.29 26.73
CA ALA A 4 43.41 -29.14 27.92
C ALA A 4 42.09 -28.69 28.62
N LEU A 5 41.01 -29.48 28.70
CA LEU A 5 40.77 -30.70 29.52
C LEU A 5 40.70 -30.46 31.04
N LEU A 6 39.53 -30.83 31.59
CA LEU A 6 39.30 -31.53 32.88
C LEU A 6 39.51 -30.75 34.20
N LEU A 7 38.93 -31.09 35.36
CA LEU A 7 38.26 -32.30 35.84
C LEU A 7 37.40 -31.95 37.09
N VAL A 8 36.40 -32.80 37.32
CA VAL A 8 35.57 -33.01 38.53
C VAL A 8 36.41 -33.20 39.81
N ALA A 9 35.89 -32.78 40.98
CA ALA A 9 36.17 -33.46 42.25
C ALA A 9 35.09 -33.20 43.32
N LEU A 10 34.50 -34.31 43.75
CA LEU A 10 33.61 -34.56 44.89
C LEU A 10 34.42 -34.64 46.21
N VAL A 11 33.72 -34.70 47.37
CA VAL A 11 34.07 -35.28 48.71
C VAL A 11 33.73 -34.28 49.84
N LEU A 12 32.59 -34.42 50.55
CA LEU A 12 32.30 -35.22 51.78
C LEU A 12 33.12 -34.81 53.02
N VAL A 13 32.43 -34.54 54.16
CA VAL A 13 32.54 -35.26 55.46
C VAL A 13 31.78 -34.53 56.60
N ALA A 14 30.84 -35.29 57.19
CA ALA A 14 30.37 -35.43 58.59
C ALA A 14 30.27 -34.26 59.60
N GLY A 15 29.06 -34.12 60.18
CA GLY A 15 28.77 -34.55 61.57
C GLY A 15 28.80 -33.49 62.69
N CYS A 16 27.63 -33.21 63.30
CA CYS A 16 27.53 -33.01 64.74
C CYS A 16 26.11 -33.23 65.28
N THR A 17 26.08 -33.85 66.45
CA THR A 17 24.98 -34.36 67.28
C THR A 17 24.37 -33.28 68.18
N GLY A 18 23.06 -33.32 68.47
CA GLY A 18 22.51 -32.62 69.63
C GLY A 18 20.98 -32.49 69.73
N GLY A 19 20.36 -33.29 70.62
CA GLY A 19 19.25 -32.84 71.50
C GLY A 19 17.79 -33.00 71.01
N PRO A 20 16.83 -33.33 71.91
CA PRO A 20 15.47 -33.73 71.53
C PRO A 20 14.40 -32.61 71.67
N ALA A 21 13.22 -32.92 71.12
CA ALA A 21 11.88 -32.42 71.45
C ALA A 21 11.34 -31.17 70.71
N ALA A 22 10.51 -31.42 69.69
CA ALA A 22 9.07 -31.09 69.67
C ALA A 22 8.50 -31.54 68.30
N THR A 23 7.44 -32.36 68.29
CA THR A 23 6.73 -32.72 67.04
C THR A 23 5.69 -31.64 66.75
N PRO A 24 5.78 -30.85 65.66
CA PRO A 24 4.67 -30.05 65.18
C PRO A 24 3.76 -30.91 64.29
N THR A 25 2.46 -30.77 64.47
CA THR A 25 1.43 -31.35 63.62
C THR A 25 1.54 -30.79 62.19
N GLU A 26 1.85 -31.64 61.21
CA GLU A 26 1.79 -31.26 59.79
C GLU A 26 0.33 -31.02 59.36
N THR A 27 0.04 -29.80 58.94
CA THR A 27 -1.20 -29.46 58.23
C THR A 27 -1.02 -29.88 56.77
N ALA A 28 -1.87 -30.77 56.27
CA ALA A 28 -1.87 -31.18 54.87
C ALA A 28 -2.12 -29.96 53.95
N SER A 29 -1.16 -29.68 53.07
CA SER A 29 -1.25 -28.61 52.07
C SER A 29 -2.24 -28.99 50.96
N PRO A 30 -3.14 -28.09 50.51
CA PRO A 30 -4.04 -28.38 49.41
C PRO A 30 -3.27 -28.57 48.09
N SER A 31 -3.69 -29.57 47.31
CA SER A 31 -3.18 -29.86 45.97
C SER A 31 -3.32 -28.63 45.06
N PRO A 32 -2.32 -28.27 44.24
CA PRO A 32 -2.41 -27.12 43.35
C PRO A 32 -3.53 -27.33 42.33
N THR A 33 -4.40 -26.34 42.22
CA THR A 33 -5.39 -26.22 41.14
C THR A 33 -4.64 -26.10 39.81
N PRO A 34 -5.02 -26.83 38.75
CA PRO A 34 -4.40 -26.66 37.44
C PRO A 34 -4.62 -25.21 36.96
N ASP A 35 -3.54 -24.57 36.52
CA ASP A 35 -3.58 -23.24 35.91
C ASP A 35 -4.50 -23.25 34.67
N PRO A 36 -5.34 -22.22 34.49
CA PRO A 36 -6.13 -22.09 33.26
C PRO A 36 -5.17 -21.95 32.07
N THR A 37 -5.30 -22.83 31.10
CA THR A 37 -4.62 -22.69 29.80
C THR A 37 -5.04 -21.35 29.19
N PRO A 38 -4.10 -20.48 28.78
CA PRO A 38 -4.45 -19.24 28.08
C PRO A 38 -5.24 -19.59 26.82
N GLY A 39 -6.52 -19.24 26.78
CA GLY A 39 -7.31 -19.33 25.55
C GLY A 39 -6.72 -18.38 24.52
N THR A 40 -6.64 -18.81 23.27
CA THR A 40 -6.36 -17.92 22.15
C THR A 40 -7.44 -16.84 22.16
N ALA A 41 -7.06 -15.60 22.50
CA ALA A 41 -7.98 -14.47 22.41
C ALA A 41 -8.51 -14.42 20.97
N THR A 42 -9.81 -14.66 20.79
CA THR A 42 -10.45 -14.38 19.51
C THR A 42 -10.48 -12.87 19.41
N GLU A 43 -9.65 -12.29 18.54
CA GLU A 43 -9.70 -10.87 18.25
C GLU A 43 -11.13 -10.53 17.83
N THR A 44 -11.74 -9.57 18.52
CA THR A 44 -13.09 -9.15 18.17
C THR A 44 -12.98 -8.39 16.87
N PRO A 45 -13.76 -8.75 15.83
CA PRO A 45 -13.66 -8.12 14.54
C PRO A 45 -13.87 -6.60 14.63
N THR A 46 -12.91 -5.83 14.13
CA THR A 46 -12.94 -4.37 14.22
C THR A 46 -14.16 -3.82 13.48
N THR A 47 -15.09 -3.24 14.22
CA THR A 47 -16.31 -2.62 13.69
C THR A 47 -16.28 -1.13 13.92
N VAL A 48 -16.31 -0.34 12.84
CA VAL A 48 -16.35 1.13 12.89
C VAL A 48 -17.81 1.59 12.84
N ALA A 49 -18.20 2.49 13.76
CA ALA A 49 -19.51 3.11 13.71
C ALA A 49 -19.52 4.27 12.71
N TYR A 50 -20.55 4.36 11.87
CA TYR A 50 -20.69 5.43 10.88
C TYR A 50 -20.64 6.85 11.50
N SER A 51 -21.16 7.02 12.72
CA SER A 51 -21.12 8.30 13.44
C SER A 51 -19.71 8.78 13.79
N ASP A 52 -18.77 7.84 13.89
CA ASP A 52 -17.40 8.10 14.34
C ASP A 52 -16.48 8.45 13.15
N LEU A 53 -16.97 8.25 11.92
CA LEU A 53 -16.30 8.61 10.69
C LEU A 53 -16.38 10.11 10.42
N SER A 54 -15.37 10.65 9.72
CA SER A 54 -15.42 12.01 9.20
C SER A 54 -16.57 12.19 8.20
N GLN A 55 -17.01 13.42 7.94
CA GLN A 55 -18.08 13.67 6.95
C GLN A 55 -17.73 13.12 5.55
N ARG A 56 -16.45 13.14 5.20
CA ARG A 56 -15.93 12.57 3.96
C ARG A 56 -16.08 11.05 3.96
N ASP A 57 -15.62 10.38 5.01
CA ASP A 57 -15.63 8.91 5.05
C ASP A 57 -17.07 8.38 5.23
N GLN A 58 -17.95 9.16 5.86
CA GLN A 58 -19.38 8.92 5.82
C GLN A 58 -19.94 8.97 4.39
N ALA A 59 -19.48 9.90 3.54
CA ALA A 59 -19.88 9.92 2.13
C ALA A 59 -19.37 8.70 1.37
N VAL A 60 -18.16 8.22 1.67
CA VAL A 60 -17.62 6.97 1.14
C VAL A 60 -18.54 5.80 1.49
N VAL A 61 -18.95 5.66 2.76
CA VAL A 61 -19.87 4.59 3.18
C VAL A 61 -21.20 4.67 2.42
N ARG A 62 -21.80 5.85 2.30
CA ARG A 62 -23.07 6.05 1.56
C ARG A 62 -22.95 5.68 0.07
N ALA A 63 -21.80 5.92 -0.55
CA ALA A 63 -21.54 5.50 -1.91
C ALA A 63 -21.30 3.98 -1.99
N ALA A 64 -20.51 3.42 -1.07
CA ALA A 64 -20.09 2.03 -1.07
C ALA A 64 -21.22 1.03 -0.72
N VAL A 65 -22.28 1.47 -0.04
CA VAL A 65 -23.50 0.64 0.15
C VAL A 65 -24.31 0.48 -1.15
N ASN A 66 -24.12 1.38 -2.12
CA ASN A 66 -24.83 1.37 -3.40
C ASN A 66 -23.99 0.84 -4.58
N GLY A 67 -22.70 0.57 -4.35
CA GLY A 67 -21.80 0.15 -5.41
C GLY A 67 -20.34 0.08 -4.95
N THR A 68 -19.43 -0.10 -5.91
CA THR A 68 -17.99 -0.05 -5.63
C THR A 68 -17.52 1.39 -5.62
N VAL A 69 -16.75 1.76 -4.60
CA VAL A 69 -16.07 3.05 -4.52
C VAL A 69 -14.60 2.87 -4.86
N ARG A 70 -14.01 3.80 -5.62
CA ARG A 70 -12.58 3.80 -5.91
C ARG A 70 -11.86 4.93 -5.18
N PHE A 71 -10.63 4.65 -4.72
CA PHE A 71 -9.75 5.65 -4.11
C PHE A 71 -8.60 5.98 -5.05
N LEU A 72 -8.62 7.21 -5.59
CA LEU A 72 -7.61 7.71 -6.53
C LEU A 72 -7.71 9.23 -6.67
N PRO A 73 -6.65 9.89 -7.19
CA PRO A 73 -6.69 11.32 -7.51
C PRO A 73 -7.83 11.67 -8.45
N ASP A 74 -8.30 12.92 -8.36
CA ASP A 74 -9.31 13.41 -9.28
C ASP A 74 -8.80 13.46 -10.72
N SER A 75 -9.64 12.95 -11.63
CA SER A 75 -9.40 13.01 -13.07
C SER A 75 -10.72 12.97 -13.84
N PRO A 76 -10.87 13.78 -14.91
CA PRO A 76 -12.04 13.71 -15.79
C PRO A 76 -12.06 12.45 -16.66
N HIS A 77 -10.96 11.69 -16.72
CA HIS A 77 -10.85 10.46 -17.52
C HIS A 77 -11.21 9.19 -16.74
N VAL A 78 -11.53 9.34 -15.45
CA VAL A 78 -11.83 8.24 -14.53
C VAL A 78 -13.30 8.33 -14.08
N PRO A 79 -13.99 7.21 -13.80
CA PRO A 79 -15.36 7.20 -13.28
C PRO A 79 -15.59 8.09 -12.04
N GLU A 80 -16.82 8.61 -11.90
CA GLU A 80 -17.17 9.65 -10.91
C GLU A 80 -17.36 9.14 -9.47
N THR A 81 -17.68 7.86 -9.26
CA THR A 81 -17.86 7.30 -7.90
C THR A 81 -16.51 7.02 -7.24
N ARG A 82 -15.78 8.09 -6.96
CA ARG A 82 -14.43 8.06 -6.42
C ARG A 82 -14.24 9.04 -5.27
N PHE A 83 -13.22 8.79 -4.47
CA PHE A 83 -12.76 9.68 -3.43
C PHE A 83 -11.24 9.77 -3.48
N GLY A 84 -10.70 10.83 -2.87
CA GLY A 84 -9.25 11.02 -2.76
C GLY A 84 -8.57 9.80 -2.11
N PRO A 85 -7.31 9.54 -2.46
CA PRO A 85 -6.63 8.31 -2.07
C PRO A 85 -6.41 8.17 -0.57
N ASP A 86 -6.40 9.27 0.18
CA ASP A 86 -6.25 9.31 1.62
C ASP A 86 -7.53 8.88 2.38
N ALA A 87 -8.69 8.85 1.72
CA ALA A 87 -9.93 8.34 2.32
C ALA A 87 -9.91 6.82 2.53
N VAL A 88 -8.96 6.10 1.90
CA VAL A 88 -8.81 4.65 2.04
C VAL A 88 -8.44 4.23 3.47
N ASP A 89 -7.69 5.07 4.18
CA ASP A 89 -7.08 4.71 5.45
C ASP A 89 -8.11 4.48 6.56
N ALA A 90 -9.30 5.11 6.47
CA ALA A 90 -10.41 4.89 7.38
C ALA A 90 -10.97 3.45 7.35
N PHE A 91 -10.68 2.69 6.29
CA PHE A 91 -11.24 1.36 6.05
C PHE A 91 -10.19 0.25 6.03
N ARG A 92 -8.90 0.58 6.13
CA ARG A 92 -7.79 -0.39 5.96
C ARG A 92 -7.81 -1.50 6.99
N ASP A 93 -8.13 -1.15 8.24
CA ASP A 93 -8.15 -2.09 9.38
C ASP A 93 -9.58 -2.42 9.85
N ALA A 94 -10.59 -1.88 9.16
CA ALA A 94 -11.99 -2.13 9.49
C ALA A 94 -12.43 -3.44 8.85
N GLU A 95 -12.90 -4.39 9.65
CA GLU A 95 -13.57 -5.58 9.11
C GLU A 95 -15.04 -5.31 8.81
N TYR A 96 -15.66 -4.42 9.59
CA TYR A 96 -17.06 -4.06 9.44
C TYR A 96 -17.32 -2.57 9.63
N VAL A 97 -18.36 -2.07 8.97
CA VAL A 97 -18.94 -0.74 9.20
C VAL A 97 -20.40 -0.91 9.59
N ARG A 98 -20.86 -0.19 10.62
CA ARG A 98 -22.29 -0.13 10.98
C ARG A 98 -22.92 1.14 10.41
N TYR A 99 -23.86 0.98 9.49
CA TYR A 99 -24.60 2.05 8.82
C TYR A 99 -26.10 1.74 8.83
N ASP A 100 -26.91 2.71 9.26
CA ASP A 100 -28.38 2.58 9.34
C ASP A 100 -28.88 1.31 10.05
N GLY A 101 -28.22 0.93 11.16
CA GLY A 101 -28.54 -0.27 11.92
C GLY A 101 -28.06 -1.59 11.29
N THR A 102 -27.63 -1.58 10.03
CA THR A 102 -27.04 -2.74 9.35
C THR A 102 -25.53 -2.79 9.54
N ARG A 103 -25.00 -4.00 9.74
CA ARG A 103 -23.56 -4.27 9.75
C ARG A 103 -23.15 -4.69 8.34
N TYR A 104 -22.19 -4.00 7.77
CA TYR A 104 -21.62 -4.31 6.46
C TYR A 104 -20.20 -4.86 6.65
N ALA A 105 -19.89 -5.96 5.98
CA ALA A 105 -18.52 -6.42 5.81
C ALA A 105 -17.77 -5.48 4.86
N VAL A 106 -16.57 -5.08 5.26
CA VAL A 106 -15.66 -4.27 4.46
C VAL A 106 -14.83 -5.18 3.58
N SER A 107 -14.88 -4.95 2.26
CA SER A 107 -13.96 -5.55 1.31
C SER A 107 -13.16 -4.43 0.66
N LEU A 108 -11.88 -4.35 1.01
CA LEU A 108 -10.93 -3.43 0.42
C LEU A 108 -9.93 -4.22 -0.43
N THR A 109 -9.93 -4.00 -1.73
CA THR A 109 -9.07 -4.72 -2.68
C THR A 109 -8.35 -3.77 -3.61
N GLN A 110 -7.19 -4.18 -4.11
CA GLN A 110 -6.54 -3.46 -5.20
C GLN A 110 -7.43 -3.50 -6.45
N GLY A 111 -7.63 -2.35 -7.07
CA GLY A 111 -8.47 -2.17 -8.25
C GLY A 111 -7.68 -2.07 -9.54
N ASP A 112 -8.26 -1.33 -10.49
CA ASP A 112 -7.65 -1.04 -11.79
C ASP A 112 -6.35 -0.22 -11.65
N LEU A 113 -5.47 -0.37 -12.64
CA LEU A 113 -4.28 0.44 -12.83
C LEU A 113 -4.57 1.55 -13.84
N TYR A 114 -4.27 2.79 -13.49
CA TYR A 114 -4.35 3.95 -14.40
C TYR A 114 -2.96 4.52 -14.64
N ALA A 115 -2.76 5.12 -15.81
CA ALA A 115 -1.50 5.74 -16.19
C ALA A 115 -1.65 7.25 -16.37
N THR A 116 -0.59 7.98 -16.05
CA THR A 116 -0.29 9.32 -16.56
C THR A 116 0.87 9.23 -17.52
N TYR A 117 0.87 10.02 -18.59
CA TYR A 117 1.95 10.06 -19.56
C TYR A 117 2.64 11.41 -19.53
N GLY A 118 3.97 11.40 -19.47
CA GLY A 118 4.82 12.56 -19.66
C GLY A 118 5.63 12.45 -20.94
N VAL A 119 5.89 13.56 -21.61
CA VAL A 119 6.87 13.62 -22.72
C VAL A 119 7.91 14.67 -22.38
N GLU A 120 9.15 14.22 -22.32
CA GLU A 120 10.33 15.04 -22.10
C GLU A 120 11.21 15.04 -23.36
N THR A 121 12.06 16.05 -23.49
CA THR A 121 12.98 16.20 -24.62
C THR A 121 14.41 16.27 -24.13
N GLU A 122 15.31 15.58 -24.81
CA GLU A 122 16.76 15.76 -24.65
C GLU A 122 17.39 16.12 -26.00
N VAL A 123 18.30 17.09 -26.00
CA VAL A 123 19.13 17.37 -27.19
C VAL A 123 20.07 16.18 -27.38
N ALA A 124 20.13 15.66 -28.60
CA ALA A 124 20.92 14.48 -28.90
C ALA A 124 21.48 14.51 -30.32
N GLU A 125 22.63 13.88 -30.50
CA GLU A 125 23.20 13.60 -31.82
C GLU A 125 22.71 12.22 -32.29
N PRO A 126 21.92 12.14 -33.38
CA PRO A 126 21.40 10.86 -33.85
C PRO A 126 22.51 10.02 -34.48
N GLU A 127 22.51 8.73 -34.17
CA GLU A 127 23.34 7.75 -34.87
C GLU A 127 23.00 7.72 -36.37
N PRO A 128 23.94 7.34 -37.27
CA PRO A 128 23.68 7.34 -38.72
C PRO A 128 22.49 6.48 -39.17
N SER A 129 22.12 5.47 -38.38
CA SER A 129 20.97 4.60 -38.65
C SER A 129 19.65 5.05 -38.01
N ALA A 130 19.68 6.11 -37.19
CA ALA A 130 18.51 6.59 -36.48
C ALA A 130 17.50 7.26 -37.42
N THR A 131 16.22 7.10 -37.11
CA THR A 131 15.16 7.80 -37.84
C THR A 131 15.00 9.21 -37.27
N VAL A 132 15.07 10.21 -38.16
CA VAL A 132 14.88 11.62 -37.82
C VAL A 132 13.75 12.19 -38.66
N VAL A 133 12.76 12.78 -38.01
CA VAL A 133 11.65 13.47 -38.69
C VAL A 133 11.71 14.97 -38.40
N ASP A 134 11.50 15.80 -39.41
CA ASP A 134 11.36 17.24 -39.19
C ASP A 134 10.01 17.53 -38.53
N ALA A 135 10.00 18.35 -37.47
CA ALA A 135 8.79 18.72 -36.74
C ALA A 135 7.69 19.31 -37.64
N ALA A 136 8.07 19.96 -38.74
CA ALA A 136 7.13 20.51 -39.72
C ALA A 136 6.28 19.43 -40.42
N ASN A 137 6.82 18.21 -40.54
CA ASN A 137 6.16 17.07 -41.21
C ASN A 137 5.28 16.24 -40.26
N LEU A 138 5.26 16.57 -38.97
CA LEU A 138 4.42 15.91 -37.98
C LEU A 138 2.96 16.33 -38.12
N SER A 139 2.06 15.46 -37.66
CA SER A 139 0.65 15.82 -37.51
C SER A 139 0.46 16.96 -36.53
N GLU A 140 -0.67 17.67 -36.60
CA GLU A 140 -0.96 18.78 -35.70
C GLU A 140 -0.88 18.38 -34.22
N ARG A 141 -1.40 17.20 -33.87
CA ARG A 141 -1.37 16.71 -32.48
C ARG A 141 0.03 16.32 -32.02
N GLU A 142 0.84 15.71 -32.88
CA GLU A 142 2.25 15.41 -32.54
C GLU A 142 3.05 16.70 -32.38
N ARG A 143 2.82 17.71 -33.23
CA ARG A 143 3.48 19.02 -33.08
C ARG A 143 3.13 19.71 -31.78
N GLU A 144 1.88 19.62 -31.34
CA GLU A 144 1.46 20.15 -30.05
C GLU A 144 2.21 19.49 -28.88
N VAL A 145 2.31 18.15 -28.89
CA VAL A 145 3.08 17.40 -27.90
C VAL A 145 4.56 17.79 -27.92
N VAL A 146 5.18 17.85 -29.10
CA VAL A 146 6.59 18.24 -29.24
C VAL A 146 6.82 19.67 -28.77
N ALA A 147 5.97 20.62 -29.15
CA ALA A 147 6.08 22.02 -28.75
C ALA A 147 5.94 22.17 -27.23
N ALA A 148 4.99 21.47 -26.62
CA ALA A 148 4.83 21.46 -25.16
C ALA A 148 6.05 20.83 -24.46
N ALA A 149 6.54 19.69 -24.97
CA ALA A 149 7.72 19.02 -24.42
C ALA A 149 8.97 19.91 -24.44
N LEU A 150 9.21 20.62 -25.56
CA LEU A 150 10.30 21.60 -25.69
C LEU A 150 10.14 22.82 -24.76
N ASN A 151 8.91 23.14 -24.34
CA ASN A 151 8.59 24.26 -23.45
C ASN A 151 8.44 23.82 -21.97
N GLY A 152 9.17 22.79 -21.54
CA GLY A 152 9.23 22.36 -20.14
C GLY A 152 8.45 21.09 -19.83
N GLY A 153 8.00 20.35 -20.84
CA GLY A 153 7.36 19.05 -20.70
C GLY A 153 5.89 19.03 -21.12
N TYR A 154 5.44 17.87 -21.57
CA TYR A 154 4.02 17.58 -21.78
C TYR A 154 3.57 16.55 -20.76
N TYR A 155 2.40 16.72 -20.13
CA TYR A 155 1.86 15.76 -19.16
C TYR A 155 0.36 15.57 -19.38
N THR A 156 -0.10 14.32 -19.27
CA THR A 156 -1.53 13.99 -19.28
C THR A 156 -2.07 13.84 -17.86
N GLU A 157 -3.37 14.06 -17.72
CA GLU A 157 -4.10 13.68 -16.52
C GLU A 157 -4.20 12.15 -16.36
N LEU A 158 -4.50 11.69 -15.15
CA LEU A 158 -4.56 10.26 -14.82
C LEU A 158 -5.67 9.58 -15.63
N GLY A 159 -5.36 8.47 -16.31
CA GLY A 159 -6.33 7.72 -17.10
C GLY A 159 -6.63 8.33 -18.48
N ALA A 160 -5.98 9.44 -18.85
CA ALA A 160 -6.03 9.95 -20.21
C ALA A 160 -5.34 8.98 -21.19
N ASP A 161 -5.70 9.10 -22.46
CA ASP A 161 -5.04 8.35 -23.53
C ASP A 161 -3.56 8.74 -23.66
N ARG A 162 -2.75 7.77 -24.12
CA ARG A 162 -1.34 8.01 -24.44
C ARG A 162 -1.22 9.12 -25.50
N PRO A 163 -0.31 10.10 -25.33
CA PRO A 163 -0.14 11.16 -26.31
C PRO A 163 0.31 10.61 -27.67
N PRO A 164 -0.09 11.26 -28.77
CA PRO A 164 0.39 10.90 -30.10
C PRO A 164 1.87 11.25 -30.20
N MET A 165 2.69 10.22 -30.43
CA MET A 165 4.14 10.33 -30.56
C MET A 165 4.54 10.09 -32.02
N PRO A 166 5.55 10.82 -32.53
CA PRO A 166 6.06 10.58 -33.86
C PRO A 166 6.63 9.17 -34.01
N ASP A 167 6.45 8.57 -35.17
CA ASP A 167 7.08 7.30 -35.56
C ASP A 167 8.52 7.53 -36.04
N ALA A 168 9.33 8.15 -35.17
CA ALA A 168 10.74 8.43 -35.38
C ALA A 168 11.47 8.47 -34.04
N GLU A 169 12.74 8.09 -34.03
CA GLU A 169 13.58 8.13 -32.82
C GLU A 169 13.90 9.57 -32.39
N TYR A 170 14.02 10.47 -33.37
CA TYR A 170 14.36 11.87 -33.14
C TYR A 170 13.47 12.81 -33.94
N VAL A 171 13.26 14.00 -33.38
CA VAL A 171 12.59 15.12 -34.05
C VAL A 171 13.58 16.25 -34.25
N ARG A 172 13.66 16.77 -35.47
CA ARG A 172 14.41 17.98 -35.78
C ARG A 172 13.51 19.21 -35.69
N TYR A 173 13.91 20.18 -34.87
CA TYR A 173 13.17 21.42 -34.64
C TYR A 173 14.18 22.59 -34.54
N GLU A 174 13.96 23.66 -35.30
CA GLU A 174 14.82 24.86 -35.31
C GLU A 174 16.34 24.63 -35.49
N GLY A 175 16.70 23.54 -36.17
CA GLY A 175 18.09 23.18 -36.44
C GLY A 175 18.74 22.28 -35.39
N GLU A 176 18.08 22.04 -34.26
CA GLU A 176 18.48 21.07 -33.25
C GLU A 176 17.74 19.74 -33.45
N THR A 177 18.33 18.65 -32.97
CA THR A 177 17.73 17.32 -32.99
C THR A 177 17.47 16.87 -31.56
N TYR A 178 16.22 16.50 -31.29
CA TYR A 178 15.75 16.11 -29.97
C TYR A 178 15.31 14.66 -29.98
N ARG A 179 15.64 13.93 -28.91
CA ARG A 179 15.02 12.66 -28.60
C ARG A 179 13.85 12.91 -27.66
N LEU A 180 12.71 12.32 -27.97
CA LEU A 180 11.53 12.37 -27.11
C LEU A 180 11.52 11.16 -26.18
N LEU A 181 11.34 11.41 -24.89
CA LEU A 181 11.29 10.40 -23.86
C LEU A 181 9.85 10.32 -23.33
N LEU A 182 9.19 9.17 -23.53
CA LEU A 182 7.90 8.91 -22.91
C LEU A 182 8.12 8.42 -21.48
N VAL A 183 7.63 9.19 -20.52
CA VAL A 183 7.58 8.84 -19.10
C VAL A 183 6.19 8.30 -18.79
N VAL A 184 6.12 7.17 -18.08
CA VAL A 184 4.85 6.57 -17.66
C VAL A 184 4.80 6.55 -16.13
N GLY A 185 3.75 7.16 -15.59
CA GLY A 185 3.43 7.11 -14.16
C GLY A 185 2.24 6.20 -13.93
N ASP A 186 2.45 5.10 -13.19
CA ASP A 186 1.41 4.12 -12.89
C ASP A 186 0.78 4.40 -11.52
N TYR A 187 -0.55 4.28 -11.45
CA TYR A 187 -1.33 4.46 -10.23
C TYR A 187 -2.30 3.31 -10.02
N TRP A 188 -2.05 2.52 -8.97
CA TRP A 188 -2.98 1.48 -8.51
C TRP A 188 -4.09 2.09 -7.68
N THR A 189 -5.33 1.77 -8.05
CA THR A 189 -6.49 2.16 -7.24
C THR A 189 -6.75 1.16 -6.12
N TRP A 190 -7.47 1.61 -5.10
CA TRP A 190 -8.13 0.74 -4.14
C TRP A 190 -9.64 0.79 -4.35
N GLU A 191 -10.31 -0.34 -4.24
CA GLU A 191 -11.75 -0.48 -4.33
C GLU A 191 -12.35 -0.89 -2.99
N LEU A 192 -13.34 -0.13 -2.52
CA LEU A 192 -14.17 -0.49 -1.38
C LEU A 192 -15.51 -1.02 -1.84
N ARG A 193 -15.91 -2.17 -1.28
CA ARG A 193 -17.25 -2.72 -1.35
C ARG A 193 -17.78 -2.99 0.05
N LEU A 194 -19.04 -2.63 0.28
CA LEU A 194 -19.76 -2.94 1.51
C LEU A 194 -20.87 -3.94 1.20
N SER A 195 -20.86 -5.08 1.89
CA SER A 195 -21.87 -6.13 1.74
C SER A 195 -22.55 -6.39 3.08
N PRO A 196 -23.89 -6.52 3.17
CA PRO A 196 -24.54 -6.89 4.42
C PRO A 196 -23.95 -8.17 5.00
N ALA A 197 -23.60 -8.14 6.29
CA ALA A 197 -23.00 -9.24 7.04
C ALA A 197 -24.03 -10.03 7.84
#